data_AF-A0A7J4QPL0-F1
#
_entry.id   AF-A0A7J4QPL0-F1
#
_cell.length_a   1.000
_cell.length_b   1.000
_cell.length_c   1.000
_cell.angle_alpha   90.00
_cell.angle_beta   90.00
_cell.angle_gamma   90.00
#
_symmetry.space_group_name_H-M   'P 1'
#
loop_
_entity.id
_entity.type
_entity.pdbx_description
1 polymer ?
#
loop_
_entity_poly.entity_id
_entity_poly.type
_entity_poly.pdbx_seq_one_letter_code
_entity_poly.pdbx_strand_id
1 'polypeptide(L)'
;MAEAIARSMGFEASSAGTHPASQVAANALTVLETRGIDATGLHPKGIETIDAERADMVISMGCGVSCPTVRIDEDWGLEDPVGGPLSQYEATADDITRRLKALRDAHSSSL
;
A
#
# COMPACT_ATOMS: atom_id res chain seq x y z
N MET A 1 -4.75 0.92 2.03
CA MET A 1 -4.13 2.05 2.76
C MET A 1 -2.90 2.57 2.04
N ALA A 2 -1.90 1.73 1.72
CA ALA A 2 -0.66 2.16 1.06
C ALA A 2 -0.85 3.04 -0.19
N GLU A 3 -1.70 2.62 -1.14
CA GLU A 3 -2.00 3.39 -2.37
C GLU A 3 -2.43 4.83 -2.07
N ALA A 4 -3.42 5.03 -1.20
CA ALA A 4 -3.92 6.36 -0.89
C ALA A 4 -2.94 7.19 -0.05
N ILE A 5 -2.23 6.58 0.90
CA ILE A 5 -1.19 7.27 1.68
C ILE A 5 -0.08 7.75 0.75
N ALA A 6 0.40 6.91 -0.16
CA ALA A 6 1.42 7.28 -1.14
C ALA A 6 0.95 8.43 -2.04
N ARG A 7 -0.28 8.36 -2.57
CA ARG A 7 -0.87 9.46 -3.37
C ARG A 7 -0.92 10.76 -2.58
N SER A 8 -1.32 10.73 -1.31
CA SER A 8 -1.36 11.93 -0.45
C SER A 8 0.02 12.56 -0.22
N MET A 9 1.09 11.80 -0.44
CA MET A 9 2.48 12.25 -0.31
C MET A 9 3.12 12.67 -1.65
N GLY A 10 2.34 12.65 -2.75
CA GLY A 10 2.79 13.06 -4.08
C GLY A 10 3.31 11.95 -4.98
N PHE A 11 3.20 10.68 -4.59
CA PHE A 11 3.56 9.55 -5.46
C PHE A 11 2.43 9.21 -6.45
N GLU A 12 2.81 8.78 -7.65
CA GLU A 12 1.90 8.02 -8.52
C GLU A 12 1.88 6.57 -8.03
N ALA A 13 0.75 6.11 -7.51
CA ALA A 13 0.66 4.80 -6.86
C ALA A 13 -0.62 4.03 -7.24
N SER A 14 -0.48 2.71 -7.32
CA SER A 14 -1.54 1.72 -7.50
C SER A 14 -1.26 0.48 -6.65
N SER A 15 -2.30 -0.22 -6.23
CA SER A 15 -2.21 -1.45 -5.43
C SER A 15 -3.12 -2.55 -5.96
N ALA A 16 -2.74 -3.79 -5.70
CA ALA A 16 -3.51 -4.99 -6.03
C ALA A 16 -3.15 -6.11 -5.07
N GLY A 17 -3.96 -7.16 -5.06
CA GLY A 17 -3.75 -8.37 -4.26
C GLY A 17 -3.75 -9.62 -5.12
N THR A 18 -3.10 -10.69 -4.63
CA THR A 18 -3.18 -12.03 -5.24
C THR A 18 -4.56 -12.66 -5.07
N HIS A 19 -5.26 -12.30 -3.99
CA HIS A 19 -6.61 -12.73 -3.68
C HIS A 19 -7.44 -11.50 -3.27
N PRO A 20 -7.97 -10.72 -4.24
CA PRO A 20 -8.71 -9.50 -3.93
C PRO A 20 -9.99 -9.82 -3.15
N ALA A 21 -10.24 -9.05 -2.08
CA ALA A 21 -11.50 -9.09 -1.35
C ALA A 21 -12.66 -8.51 -2.19
N SER A 22 -13.91 -8.63 -1.72
CA SER A 22 -15.08 -8.04 -2.40
C SER A 22 -15.17 -6.52 -2.24
N GLN A 23 -14.62 -5.97 -1.17
CA GLN A 23 -14.68 -4.54 -0.84
C GLN A 23 -13.46 -4.09 -0.06
N VAL A 24 -13.21 -2.79 -0.04
CA VAL A 24 -12.20 -2.19 0.85
C VAL A 24 -12.65 -2.39 2.30
N ALA A 25 -11.72 -2.76 3.18
CA ALA A 25 -12.00 -2.92 4.60
C ALA A 25 -12.51 -1.60 5.22
N ALA A 26 -13.61 -1.66 5.96
CA ALA A 26 -14.22 -0.46 6.55
C ALA A 26 -13.25 0.31 7.45
N ASN A 27 -12.50 -0.40 8.31
CA ASN A 27 -11.49 0.21 9.17
C ASN A 27 -10.37 0.90 8.37
N ALA A 28 -9.98 0.36 7.21
CA ALA A 28 -9.01 1.02 6.34
C ALA A 28 -9.55 2.36 5.81
N LEU A 29 -10.83 2.42 5.44
CA LEU A 29 -11.49 3.66 5.02
C LEU A 29 -11.57 4.65 6.19
N THR A 30 -11.97 4.20 7.38
CA THR A 30 -12.02 5.04 8.60
C THR A 30 -10.68 5.67 8.94
N VAL A 31 -9.58 4.90 8.84
CA VAL A 31 -8.23 5.42 9.08
C VAL A 31 -7.83 6.48 8.06
N LEU A 32 -8.11 6.25 6.77
CA LEU A 32 -7.81 7.23 5.72
C LEU A 32 -8.62 8.51 5.91
N GLU A 33 -9.93 8.38 6.14
CA GLU A 33 -10.84 9.51 6.36
C GLU A 33 -10.43 10.36 7.58
N THR A 34 -10.12 9.71 8.70
CA THR A 34 -9.69 10.40 9.94
C THR A 34 -8.38 11.17 9.75
N ARG A 35 -7.53 10.73 8.81
CA ARG A 35 -6.28 11.41 8.44
C ARG A 35 -6.46 12.45 7.33
N GLY A 36 -7.68 12.67 6.84
CA GLY A 36 -7.96 13.56 5.72
C GLY A 36 -7.37 13.09 4.39
N ILE A 37 -7.16 11.78 4.24
CA ILE A 37 -6.58 11.17 3.02
C ILE A 37 -7.71 10.69 2.12
N ASP A 38 -7.69 11.15 0.86
CA ASP A 38 -8.68 10.76 -0.14
C ASP A 38 -8.59 9.26 -0.49
N ALA A 39 -9.72 8.58 -0.35
CA ALA A 39 -9.90 7.16 -0.66
C ALA A 39 -10.70 6.94 -1.96
N THR A 40 -11.02 8.00 -2.70
CA THR A 40 -11.82 7.93 -3.92
C THR A 40 -11.19 7.00 -4.95
N GLY A 41 -12.00 6.10 -5.52
CA GLY A 41 -11.57 5.14 -6.54
C GLY A 41 -10.84 3.91 -6.00
N LEU A 42 -10.56 3.82 -4.69
CA LEU A 42 -10.02 2.61 -4.11
C LEU A 42 -11.02 1.46 -4.23
N HIS A 43 -10.56 0.34 -4.77
CA HIS A 43 -11.30 -0.92 -4.84
C HIS A 43 -10.30 -2.08 -4.87
N PRO A 44 -10.68 -3.26 -4.36
CA PRO A 44 -9.88 -4.46 -4.55
C PRO A 44 -9.74 -4.80 -6.03
N LYS A 45 -8.52 -5.08 -6.46
CA LYS A 45 -8.18 -5.50 -7.82
C LYS A 45 -7.09 -6.57 -7.78
N GLY A 46 -7.13 -7.49 -8.74
CA GLY A 46 -6.18 -8.59 -8.83
C GLY A 46 -4.82 -8.12 -9.36
N ILE A 47 -3.76 -8.85 -9.00
CA ILE A 47 -2.38 -8.49 -9.34
C ILE A 47 -2.13 -8.43 -10.86
N GLU A 48 -2.91 -9.17 -11.64
CA GLU A 48 -2.93 -9.14 -13.10
C GLU A 48 -3.31 -7.78 -13.70
N THR A 49 -3.88 -6.88 -12.90
CA THR A 49 -4.24 -5.52 -13.32
C THR A 49 -3.09 -4.51 -13.21
N ILE A 50 -1.98 -4.89 -12.56
CA ILE A 50 -0.82 -4.01 -12.40
C ILE A 50 0.17 -4.24 -13.53
N ASP A 51 0.59 -3.14 -14.15
CA ASP A 51 1.75 -3.11 -15.03
C ASP A 51 3.02 -2.82 -14.21
N ALA A 52 3.62 -3.89 -13.70
CA ALA A 52 4.80 -3.80 -12.83
C ALA A 52 6.06 -3.29 -13.56
N GLU A 53 6.11 -3.40 -14.89
CA GLU A 53 7.25 -2.92 -15.70
C GLU A 53 7.28 -1.40 -15.81
N ARG A 54 6.12 -0.75 -15.67
CA ARG A 54 6.01 0.71 -15.70
C ARG A 54 6.25 1.38 -14.36
N ALA A 55 6.27 0.63 -13.26
CA ALA A 55 6.51 1.16 -11.94
C ALA A 55 8.01 1.28 -11.68
N ASP A 56 8.46 2.43 -11.15
CA ASP A 56 9.84 2.60 -10.69
C ASP A 56 10.17 1.58 -9.58
N MET A 57 9.21 1.38 -8.67
CA MET A 57 9.30 0.43 -7.56
C MET A 57 8.02 -0.38 -7.37
N VAL A 58 8.17 -1.66 -7.09
CA VAL A 58 7.09 -2.56 -6.67
C VAL A 58 7.37 -3.05 -5.26
N ILE A 59 6.44 -2.76 -4.36
CA ILE A 59 6.59 -3.05 -2.93
C ILE A 59 5.58 -4.13 -2.52
N SER A 60 6.08 -5.24 -1.99
CA SER A 60 5.26 -6.24 -1.30
C SER A 60 4.92 -5.73 0.10
N MET A 61 3.64 -5.79 0.46
CA MET A 61 3.20 -5.44 1.82
C MET A 61 3.41 -6.56 2.83
N GLY A 62 3.78 -7.77 2.41
CA GLY A 62 3.85 -8.94 3.27
C GLY A 62 2.73 -9.92 2.94
N CYS A 63 3.00 -10.85 2.03
CA CYS A 63 2.07 -11.94 1.74
C CYS A 63 2.69 -13.31 2.01
N GLY A 64 4.01 -13.41 2.20
CA GLY A 64 4.73 -14.68 2.26
C GLY A 64 4.61 -15.51 0.98
N VAL A 65 3.94 -14.99 -0.06
CA VAL A 65 3.73 -15.64 -1.34
C VAL A 65 4.77 -15.08 -2.30
N SER A 66 5.70 -15.92 -2.73
CA SER A 66 6.48 -15.62 -3.93
C SER A 66 5.49 -15.44 -5.07
N CYS A 67 5.38 -14.22 -5.61
CA CYS A 67 4.65 -14.00 -6.85
C CYS A 67 5.65 -14.12 -8.01
N PRO A 68 5.70 -15.26 -8.73
CA PRO A 68 6.72 -15.48 -9.75
C PRO A 68 6.59 -14.53 -10.96
N THR A 69 5.46 -13.84 -11.10
CA THR A 69 5.12 -13.03 -12.27
C THR A 69 5.46 -11.55 -12.10
N VAL A 70 5.73 -11.07 -10.89
CA VAL A 70 5.89 -9.63 -10.61
C VAL A 70 7.23 -9.39 -9.92
N ARG A 71 8.01 -8.43 -10.44
CA ARG A 71 9.22 -7.92 -9.78
C ARG A 71 8.86 -7.37 -8.40
N ILE A 72 9.65 -7.70 -7.38
CA ILE A 72 9.51 -7.12 -6.04
C ILE A 72 10.85 -6.46 -5.69
N ASP A 73 10.81 -5.15 -5.44
CA ASP A 73 11.99 -4.35 -5.11
C ASP A 73 12.20 -4.25 -3.60
N GLU A 74 11.10 -4.13 -2.85
CA GLU A 74 11.09 -4.19 -1.39
C GLU A 74 9.96 -5.09 -0.89
N ASP A 75 10.23 -5.83 0.18
CA ASP A 75 9.20 -6.51 0.96
C ASP A 75 9.14 -5.88 2.35
N TRP A 76 8.01 -5.22 2.63
CA TRP A 76 7.80 -4.55 3.91
C TRP A 76 7.38 -5.50 5.03
N GLY A 77 6.89 -6.70 4.69
CA GLY A 77 6.54 -7.73 5.65
C GLY A 77 5.58 -7.25 6.75
N LEU A 78 4.63 -6.37 6.39
CA LEU A 78 3.61 -5.88 7.31
C LEU A 78 2.64 -7.01 7.64
N GLU A 79 2.22 -7.09 8.90
CA GLU A 79 1.09 -7.94 9.28
C GLU A 79 -0.20 -7.42 8.65
N ASP A 80 -1.02 -8.33 8.12
CA ASP A 80 -2.31 -7.96 7.53
C ASP A 80 -3.32 -7.57 8.64
N PRO A 81 -3.79 -6.30 8.69
CA PRO A 81 -4.73 -5.87 9.71
C PRO A 81 -6.17 -6.33 9.44
N VAL A 82 -6.44 -7.01 8.31
CA VAL A 82 -7.79 -7.44 7.94
C VAL A 82 -8.42 -8.33 9.02
N GLY A 83 -9.66 -8.02 9.41
CA GLY A 83 -10.36 -8.69 10.50
C GLY A 83 -9.95 -8.26 11.93
N GLY A 84 -8.88 -7.48 12.06
CA GLY A 84 -8.40 -6.94 13.33
C GLY A 84 -9.14 -5.66 13.81
N PRO A 85 -8.83 -5.21 15.04
CA PRO A 85 -9.34 -3.93 15.57
C PRO A 85 -8.77 -2.73 14.81
N LEU A 86 -9.45 -1.58 14.91
CA LEU A 86 -9.04 -0.32 14.24
C LEU A 86 -7.58 0.07 14.53
N SER A 87 -7.10 -0.18 15.76
CA SER A 87 -5.72 0.12 16.17
C SER A 87 -4.65 -0.60 15.35
N GLN A 88 -4.93 -1.79 14.81
CA GLN A 88 -4.00 -2.49 13.91
C GLN A 88 -3.91 -1.81 12.55
N TYR A 89 -5.03 -1.27 12.05
CA TYR A 89 -5.04 -0.48 10.81
C TYR A 89 -4.29 0.84 11.00
N GLU A 90 -4.47 1.50 12.14
CA GLU A 90 -3.73 2.71 12.50
C GLU A 90 -2.23 2.46 12.55
N ALA A 91 -1.79 1.42 13.26
CA ALA A 91 -0.39 1.02 13.34
C ALA A 91 0.19 0.68 11.95
N THR A 92 -0.57 -0.04 11.12
CA THR A 92 -0.18 -0.37 9.74
C THR A 92 -0.03 0.91 8.90
N ALA A 93 -0.98 1.84 9.01
CA ALA A 93 -0.93 3.12 8.30
C ALA A 93 0.27 3.99 8.74
N ASP A 94 0.62 3.96 10.02
CA ASP A 94 1.81 4.63 10.55
C ASP A 94 3.10 4.03 9.99
N ASP A 95 3.19 2.70 9.92
CA ASP A 95 4.39 2.05 9.37
C ASP A 95 4.55 2.32 7.88
N ILE A 96 3.47 2.24 7.11
CA ILE A 96 3.43 2.64 5.69
C ILE A 96 3.90 4.09 5.54
N THR A 97 3.35 5.01 6.34
CA THR A 97 3.70 6.44 6.26
C THR A 97 5.18 6.67 6.57
N ARG A 98 5.72 5.98 7.59
CA ARG A 98 7.14 6.05 7.95
C ARG A 98 8.04 5.57 6.82
N ARG A 99 7.71 4.45 6.19
CA ARG A 99 8.51 3.87 5.09
C ARG A 99 8.46 4.73 3.83
N LEU A 100 7.28 5.24 3.45
CA LEU A 100 7.15 6.18 2.33
C LEU A 100 7.95 7.47 2.53
N LYS A 101 8.02 7.98 3.77
CA LYS A 101 8.87 9.15 4.08
C LYS A 101 10.34 8.82 3.84
N ALA A 102 10.81 7.68 4.33
CA ALA A 102 12.19 7.24 4.11
C ALA A 102 12.53 7.07 2.62
N LEU A 103 11.61 6.51 1.82
CA LEU A 103 11.78 6.39 0.36
C LEU A 103 11.93 7.75 -0.32
N ARG A 104 11.05 8.71 0.01
CA ARG A 104 11.13 10.07 -0.54
C ARG A 104 12.46 10.74 -0.21
N ASP A 105 12.92 10.60 1.03
CA ASP A 105 14.15 11.25 1.51
C ASP A 105 15.39 10.63 0.85
N ALA A 106 15.39 9.31 0.62
CA ALA A 106 16.44 8.60 -0.10
C ALA A 106 16.54 9.04 -1.58
N HIS A 107 15.40 9.23 -2.26
CA HIS A 107 15.39 9.72 -3.64
C HIS A 107 15.72 11.21 -3.76
N SER A 108 15.31 12.03 -2.79
CA SER A 108 15.65 13.46 -2.77
C SER A 108 17.14 13.72 -2.56
N SER A 109 17.86 12.77 -1.95
CA SER A 109 19.31 12.83 -1.71
C SER A 109 20.15 12.30 -2.89
N SER A 110 19.50 11.76 -3.93
CA SER A 110 20.15 11.21 -5.13
C SER A 110 20.13 12.16 -6.33
N LEU A 111 19.65 13.39 -6.13
CA LEU A 111 19.69 14.53 -7.07
C LEU A 111 20.61 15.62 -6.52
#